data_AF-A0AAW8BYC6-F1
#
_entry.id   AF-A0AAW8BYC6-F1
#
_cell.length_a   1.000
_cell.length_b   1.000
_cell.length_c   1.000
_cell.angle_alpha   90.00
_cell.angle_beta   90.00
_cell.angle_gamma   90.00
#
_symmetry.space_group_name_H-M   'P 1'
#
loop_
_entity.id
_entity.type
_entity.pdbx_description
1 polymer ?
#
loop_
_entity_poly.entity_id
_entity_poly.type
_entity_poly.pdbx_seq_one_letter_code
_entity_poly.pdbx_strand_id
1 'polypeptide(L)'
;MPNSPPAGWYVDPDGSGGKRYWDGERWTTSRRPDRPPRPPGWRRHWDALPVPLRVALPVVLVVVLAAAGWALWSDQPRDEWAALPNRLSCRVGEGPKPPDGITVSGVDVRHPRSSVLQLTIHFAKPLPSSPTGTESTRFVGYVLTYSVANNGKKFAELGPDQDTDDLAITSTQAAPGADARIRPDRDTNARRVAPDTVQVLLDLTRLGVDNQAVRPELTLDAQFNTPSTTTVRFAAQVCSN
;
A
#
# COMPACT_ATOMS: atom_id res chain seq x y z
N MET A 1 -54.89 -62.31 39.83
CA MET A 1 -53.99 -61.49 39.00
C MET A 1 -54.22 -60.04 39.41
N PRO A 2 -53.19 -59.20 39.62
CA PRO A 2 -53.42 -57.79 39.97
C PRO A 2 -54.02 -57.08 38.75
N ASN A 3 -55.20 -56.47 38.91
CA ASN A 3 -55.99 -55.88 37.82
C ASN A 3 -55.69 -54.38 37.58
N SER A 4 -54.54 -53.87 38.06
CA SER A 4 -54.19 -52.45 37.92
C SER A 4 -53.28 -52.23 36.70
N PRO A 5 -53.47 -51.12 35.95
CA PRO A 5 -52.61 -50.81 34.82
C PRO A 5 -51.17 -50.52 35.27
N PRO A 6 -50.16 -50.82 34.44
CA PRO A 6 -48.76 -50.54 34.76
C PRO A 6 -48.51 -49.03 34.86
N ALA A 7 -47.46 -48.65 35.60
CA ALA A 7 -47.08 -47.25 35.75
C ALA A 7 -46.83 -46.57 34.40
N GLY A 8 -47.43 -45.41 34.17
CA GLY A 8 -47.44 -44.77 32.86
C GLY A 8 -48.29 -43.52 32.77
N TRP A 9 -48.24 -42.88 31.59
CA TRP A 9 -49.03 -41.68 31.30
C TRP A 9 -50.35 -42.05 30.64
N TYR A 10 -51.45 -41.74 31.31
CA TYR A 10 -52.81 -42.04 30.85
C TYR A 10 -53.64 -40.77 30.78
N VAL A 11 -54.81 -40.83 30.13
CA VAL A 11 -55.74 -39.71 30.06
C VAL A 11 -56.15 -39.29 31.48
N ASP A 12 -56.07 -38.00 31.79
CA ASP A 12 -56.42 -37.51 33.13
C ASP A 12 -57.93 -37.73 33.41
N PRO A 13 -58.31 -38.59 34.37
CA PRO A 13 -59.72 -38.86 34.66
C PRO A 13 -60.45 -37.62 35.20
N ASP A 14 -59.74 -36.62 35.72
CA ASP A 14 -60.31 -35.35 36.19
C ASP A 14 -60.69 -34.40 35.03
N GLY A 15 -60.46 -34.79 33.77
CA GLY A 15 -60.91 -34.05 32.59
C GLY A 15 -60.05 -32.83 32.22
N SER A 16 -58.79 -32.76 32.67
CA SER A 16 -57.90 -31.59 32.45
C SER A 16 -57.42 -31.37 31.00
N GLY A 17 -57.88 -32.17 30.03
CA GLY A 17 -57.49 -32.07 28.62
C GLY A 17 -56.05 -32.52 28.32
N GLY A 18 -55.42 -33.26 29.23
CA GLY A 18 -54.06 -33.77 29.11
C GLY A 18 -53.88 -35.20 29.64
N LYS A 19 -52.62 -35.59 29.84
CA LYS A 19 -52.24 -36.88 30.43
C LYS A 19 -51.76 -36.69 31.87
N ARG A 20 -52.14 -37.60 32.75
CA ARG A 20 -51.68 -37.67 34.15
C ARG A 20 -50.87 -38.95 34.36
N TYR A 21 -49.89 -38.92 35.25
CA TYR A 21 -49.03 -40.08 35.49
C TYR A 21 -49.60 -40.98 36.60
N TRP A 22 -49.78 -42.26 36.29
CA TRP A 22 -50.14 -43.34 37.20
C TRP A 22 -48.87 -44.06 37.65
N ASP A 23 -48.66 -44.22 38.96
CA ASP A 23 -47.46 -44.84 39.51
C ASP A 23 -47.56 -46.37 39.71
N GLY A 24 -48.73 -46.95 39.41
CA GLY A 24 -49.03 -48.37 39.65
C GLY A 24 -50.06 -48.59 40.76
N GLU A 25 -50.21 -47.63 41.68
CA GLU A 25 -51.14 -47.69 42.81
C GLU A 25 -52.08 -46.48 42.87
N ARG A 26 -51.64 -45.30 42.44
CA ARG A 26 -52.41 -44.04 42.46
C ARG A 26 -52.01 -43.06 41.35
N TRP A 27 -52.89 -42.07 41.13
CA TRP A 27 -52.61 -40.95 40.25
C TRP A 27 -51.70 -39.92 40.96
N THR A 28 -50.55 -39.64 40.37
CA THR A 28 -49.60 -38.62 40.88
C THR A 28 -50.04 -37.21 40.49
N THR A 29 -49.47 -36.17 41.09
CA THR A 29 -49.78 -34.76 40.74
C THR A 29 -49.22 -34.34 39.37
N SER A 30 -48.36 -35.17 38.76
CA SER A 30 -47.71 -34.87 37.49
C SER A 30 -48.72 -34.93 36.33
N ARG A 31 -48.98 -33.77 35.71
CA ARG A 31 -49.82 -33.60 34.52
C ARG A 31 -48.96 -33.09 33.37
N ARG A 32 -49.21 -33.57 32.15
CA ARG A 32 -48.61 -33.06 30.92
C ARG A 32 -49.69 -32.77 29.86
N PRO A 33 -49.60 -31.65 29.13
CA PRO A 33 -50.49 -31.36 28.03
C PRO A 33 -50.30 -32.41 26.91
N ASP A 34 -51.40 -32.80 26.25
CA ASP A 34 -51.34 -33.82 25.18
C ASP A 34 -50.73 -33.27 23.89
N ARG A 35 -50.70 -31.95 23.73
CA ARG A 35 -50.11 -31.26 22.57
C ARG A 35 -48.95 -30.36 23.00
N PRO A 36 -47.77 -30.48 22.38
CA PRO A 36 -46.71 -29.49 22.59
C PRO A 36 -47.20 -28.10 22.12
N PRO A 37 -46.76 -27.01 22.77
CA PRO A 37 -47.07 -25.67 22.31
C PRO A 37 -46.59 -25.50 20.86
N ARG A 38 -47.47 -25.04 19.98
CA ARG A 38 -47.12 -24.74 18.58
C ARG A 38 -46.07 -23.62 18.62
N PRO A 39 -44.90 -23.76 17.98
CA PRO A 39 -43.89 -22.71 18.00
C PRO A 39 -44.49 -21.42 17.42
N PRO A 40 -44.08 -20.22 17.91
CA PRO A 40 -44.55 -18.96 17.38
C PRO A 40 -44.28 -18.91 15.87
N GLY A 41 -45.34 -18.76 15.10
CA GLY A 41 -45.29 -18.81 13.64
C GLY A 41 -44.66 -17.55 13.07
N TRP A 42 -43.34 -17.47 13.04
CA TRP A 42 -42.62 -16.40 12.31
C TRP A 42 -42.97 -16.37 10.82
N ARG A 43 -43.52 -17.45 10.28
CA ARG A 43 -44.04 -17.53 8.90
C ARG A 43 -45.24 -16.63 8.62
N ARG A 44 -46.03 -16.25 9.64
CA ARG A 44 -47.28 -15.49 9.42
C ARG A 44 -47.06 -14.03 9.01
N HIS A 45 -45.93 -13.44 9.40
CA HIS A 45 -45.61 -12.05 9.03
C HIS A 45 -45.07 -11.93 7.60
N TRP A 46 -44.48 -13.01 7.06
CA TRP A 46 -44.02 -13.05 5.67
C TRP A 46 -45.16 -13.18 4.66
N ASP A 47 -46.30 -13.73 5.08
CA ASP A 47 -47.45 -13.95 4.20
C ASP A 47 -48.32 -12.70 3.93
N ALA A 48 -48.06 -11.59 4.62
CA ALA A 48 -48.77 -10.32 4.41
C ALA A 48 -48.15 -9.41 3.33
N LEU A 49 -46.95 -9.76 2.82
CA LEU A 49 -46.29 -8.95 1.78
C LEU A 49 -46.76 -9.39 0.39
N PRO A 50 -47.14 -8.46 -0.51
CA PRO A 50 -47.56 -8.79 -1.87
C PRO A 50 -46.45 -9.55 -2.62
N VAL A 51 -46.84 -10.56 -3.41
CA VAL A 51 -45.95 -11.46 -4.18
C VAL A 51 -44.74 -10.77 -4.85
N PRO A 52 -44.86 -9.60 -5.51
CA PRO A 52 -43.70 -8.94 -6.14
C PRO A 52 -42.59 -8.59 -5.15
N LEU A 53 -42.91 -8.27 -3.90
CA LEU A 53 -41.92 -7.87 -2.90
C LEU A 53 -41.08 -9.05 -2.40
N ARG A 54 -41.67 -10.25 -2.34
CA ARG A 54 -40.98 -11.47 -1.87
C ARG A 54 -39.96 -11.99 -2.87
N VAL A 55 -40.16 -11.70 -4.15
CA VAL A 55 -39.21 -12.06 -5.22
C VAL A 55 -38.15 -10.97 -5.38
N ALA A 56 -38.51 -9.69 -5.24
CA ALA A 56 -37.57 -8.59 -5.36
C ALA A 56 -36.50 -8.60 -4.26
N LEU A 57 -36.84 -8.90 -3.01
CA LEU A 57 -35.91 -8.87 -1.88
C LEU A 57 -34.68 -9.79 -2.03
N PRO A 58 -34.81 -11.10 -2.34
CA PRO A 58 -33.65 -11.97 -2.54
C PRO A 58 -32.87 -11.61 -3.81
N VAL A 59 -33.54 -11.16 -4.87
CA VAL A 59 -32.87 -10.70 -6.10
C VAL A 59 -32.03 -9.46 -5.82
N VAL A 60 -32.59 -8.47 -5.12
CA VAL A 60 -31.85 -7.27 -4.70
C VAL A 60 -30.69 -7.63 -3.78
N LEU A 61 -30.87 -8.54 -2.83
CA LEU A 61 -29.79 -9.01 -1.97
C LEU A 61 -28.66 -9.66 -2.78
N VAL A 62 -28.98 -10.54 -3.74
CA VAL A 62 -27.99 -11.18 -4.61
C VAL A 62 -27.29 -10.16 -5.49
N VAL A 63 -28.01 -9.18 -6.05
CA VAL A 63 -27.43 -8.09 -6.84
C VAL A 63 -26.52 -7.23 -5.97
N VAL A 64 -26.91 -6.91 -4.73
CA VAL A 64 -26.09 -6.14 -3.78
C VAL A 64 -24.85 -6.92 -3.37
N LEU A 65 -24.95 -8.23 -3.11
CA LEU A 65 -23.81 -9.07 -2.77
C LEU A 65 -22.87 -9.27 -3.96
N ALA A 66 -23.42 -9.42 -5.17
CA ALA A 66 -22.63 -9.49 -6.40
C ALA A 66 -21.94 -8.15 -6.69
N ALA A 67 -22.61 -7.03 -6.48
CA ALA A 67 -22.04 -5.68 -6.62
C ALA A 67 -20.98 -5.40 -5.54
N ALA A 68 -21.22 -5.80 -4.29
CA ALA A 68 -20.26 -5.67 -3.20
C ALA A 68 -19.05 -6.58 -3.41
N GLY A 69 -19.28 -7.83 -3.83
CA GLY A 69 -18.21 -8.76 -4.21
C GLY A 69 -17.39 -8.22 -5.37
N TRP A 70 -18.04 -7.66 -6.40
CA TRP A 70 -17.34 -7.03 -7.53
C TRP A 70 -16.57 -5.78 -7.10
N ALA A 71 -17.16 -4.89 -6.31
CA ALA A 71 -16.49 -3.70 -5.79
C ALA A 71 -15.24 -4.07 -4.96
N LEU A 72 -15.37 -5.06 -4.06
CA LEU A 72 -14.27 -5.56 -3.24
C LEU A 72 -13.19 -6.31 -4.06
N TRP A 73 -13.52 -6.83 -5.24
CA TRP A 73 -12.57 -7.51 -6.13
C TRP A 73 -11.95 -6.58 -7.18
N SER A 74 -12.60 -5.44 -7.46
CA SER A 74 -12.18 -4.46 -8.46
C SER A 74 -11.02 -3.56 -8.00
N ASP A 75 -10.61 -3.65 -6.74
CA ASP A 75 -9.30 -3.19 -6.28
C ASP A 75 -8.21 -4.17 -6.75
N GLN A 76 -8.19 -4.50 -8.05
CA GLN A 76 -6.95 -4.97 -8.65
C GLN A 76 -5.95 -3.81 -8.50
N PRO A 77 -4.76 -4.05 -7.90
CA PRO A 77 -3.72 -3.04 -7.88
C PRO A 77 -3.50 -2.66 -9.34
N ARG A 78 -3.93 -1.44 -9.72
CA ARG A 78 -3.64 -0.90 -11.04
C ARG A 78 -2.14 -1.07 -11.18
N ASP A 79 -1.66 -1.79 -12.19
CA ASP A 79 -0.22 -2.03 -12.39
C ASP A 79 0.49 -0.68 -12.28
N GLU A 80 1.08 -0.41 -11.11
CA GLU A 80 1.61 0.92 -10.75
C GLU A 80 2.74 1.31 -11.70
N TRP A 81 3.33 0.30 -12.32
CA TRP A 81 4.42 0.30 -13.26
C TRP A 81 3.99 0.32 -14.74
N ALA A 82 2.70 0.18 -15.07
CA ALA A 82 2.23 0.15 -16.47
C ALA A 82 2.53 1.46 -17.23
N ALA A 83 2.64 2.58 -16.50
CA ALA A 83 2.98 3.88 -17.04
C ALA A 83 4.47 4.24 -16.90
N LEU A 84 5.31 3.29 -16.45
CA LEU A 84 6.73 3.55 -16.24
C LEU A 84 7.43 3.76 -17.60
N PRO A 85 8.02 4.93 -17.85
CA PRO A 85 8.80 5.14 -19.07
C PRO A 85 10.06 4.28 -19.02
N ASN A 86 10.60 3.89 -20.17
CA ASN A 86 11.90 3.18 -20.23
C ASN A 86 13.09 4.15 -20.13
N ARG A 87 12.88 5.42 -20.48
CA ARG A 87 13.91 6.46 -20.50
C ARG A 87 13.30 7.82 -20.21
N LEU A 88 14.02 8.67 -19.48
CA LEU A 88 13.67 10.08 -19.26
C LEU A 88 14.55 10.97 -20.14
N SER A 89 13.95 12.03 -20.67
CA SER A 89 14.63 13.08 -21.42
C SER A 89 14.93 14.26 -20.50
N CYS A 90 16.15 14.77 -20.55
CA CYS A 90 16.59 15.83 -19.65
C CYS A 90 16.58 17.19 -20.35
N ARG A 91 16.07 18.20 -19.65
CA ARG A 91 16.09 19.60 -20.10
C ARG A 91 16.89 20.42 -19.10
N VAL A 92 17.72 21.31 -19.62
CA VAL A 92 18.47 22.27 -18.81
C VAL A 92 17.56 23.47 -18.54
N GLY A 93 17.41 23.82 -17.26
CA GLY A 93 16.64 24.98 -16.82
C GLY A 93 17.37 26.29 -17.06
N GLU A 94 16.86 27.35 -16.42
CA GLU A 94 17.49 28.67 -16.48
C GLU A 94 18.77 28.73 -15.63
N GLY A 95 19.79 29.43 -16.13
CA GLY A 95 21.03 29.68 -15.42
C GLY A 95 22.29 29.35 -16.23
N PRO A 96 23.46 29.34 -15.56
CA PRO A 96 24.73 29.02 -16.20
C PRO A 96 24.73 27.58 -16.72
N LYS A 97 25.07 27.39 -18.00
CA LYS A 97 25.10 26.05 -18.61
C LYS A 97 26.09 25.14 -17.85
N PRO A 98 25.68 23.93 -17.44
CA PRO A 98 26.60 22.97 -16.84
C PRO A 98 27.70 22.54 -17.82
N PRO A 99 28.95 22.33 -17.35
CA PRO A 99 29.99 21.64 -18.11
C PRO A 99 29.56 20.26 -18.59
N ASP A 100 30.13 19.80 -19.70
CA ASP A 100 29.81 18.49 -20.28
C ASP A 100 30.00 17.33 -19.29
N GLY A 101 30.99 17.42 -18.39
CA GLY A 101 31.29 16.41 -17.36
C GLY A 101 30.21 16.24 -16.30
N ILE A 102 29.24 17.16 -16.21
CA ILE A 102 28.08 17.07 -15.31
C ILE A 102 26.76 17.24 -16.06
N THR A 103 26.79 17.14 -17.39
CA THR A 103 25.59 17.17 -18.24
C THR A 103 25.04 15.75 -18.42
N VAL A 104 23.75 15.56 -18.15
CA VAL A 104 23.06 14.27 -18.26
C VAL A 104 22.72 14.01 -19.73
N SER A 105 23.13 12.85 -20.25
CA SER A 105 22.84 12.40 -21.62
C SER A 105 21.54 11.57 -21.70
N GLY A 106 21.12 10.98 -20.58
CA GLY A 106 19.82 10.33 -20.45
C GLY A 106 19.71 9.54 -19.14
N VAL A 107 18.48 9.17 -18.79
CA VAL A 107 18.22 8.34 -17.61
C VAL A 107 17.41 7.13 -18.04
N ASP A 108 17.96 5.94 -17.88
CA ASP A 108 17.20 4.70 -18.09
C ASP A 108 16.42 4.36 -16.82
N VAL A 109 15.19 3.92 -17.00
CA VAL A 109 14.27 3.62 -15.90
C VAL A 109 13.86 2.15 -15.99
N ARG A 110 13.96 1.44 -14.86
CA ARG A 110 13.59 0.03 -14.74
C ARG A 110 12.94 -0.24 -13.39
N HIS A 111 12.27 -1.39 -13.28
CA HIS A 111 11.73 -1.90 -12.01
C HIS A 111 12.23 -3.33 -11.78
N PRO A 112 13.43 -3.54 -11.19
CA PRO A 112 13.99 -4.88 -11.00
C PRO A 112 13.16 -5.75 -10.03
N ARG A 113 12.33 -5.12 -9.18
CA ARG A 113 11.43 -5.77 -8.21
C ARG A 113 10.10 -5.03 -8.16
N SER A 114 9.12 -5.58 -7.45
CA SER A 114 7.77 -5.02 -7.34
C SER A 114 7.70 -3.63 -6.70
N SER A 115 8.64 -3.27 -5.81
CA SER A 115 8.68 -1.99 -5.10
C SER A 115 9.92 -1.15 -5.41
N VAL A 116 10.82 -1.62 -6.28
CA VAL A 116 12.12 -0.99 -6.49
C VAL A 116 12.14 -0.22 -7.80
N LEU A 117 12.33 1.09 -7.71
CA LEU A 117 12.60 1.96 -8.85
C LEU A 117 14.11 2.02 -9.08
N GLN A 118 14.55 1.65 -10.28
CA GLN A 118 15.93 1.80 -10.72
C GLN A 118 16.04 2.96 -11.71
N LEU A 119 16.88 3.93 -11.41
CA LEU A 119 17.28 5.02 -12.31
C LEU A 119 18.77 4.86 -12.62
N THR A 120 19.12 4.72 -13.90
CA THR A 120 20.51 4.66 -14.37
C THR A 120 20.81 5.93 -15.15
N ILE A 121 21.58 6.82 -14.54
CA ILE A 121 21.85 8.17 -15.02
C ILE A 121 23.16 8.14 -15.79
N HIS A 122 23.09 8.44 -17.08
CA HIS A 122 24.24 8.53 -17.97
C HIS A 122 24.65 9.98 -18.17
N PHE A 123 25.94 10.26 -18.08
CA PHE A 123 26.52 11.58 -18.30
C PHE A 123 27.15 11.66 -19.70
N ALA A 124 27.28 12.87 -20.24
CA ALA A 124 27.87 13.09 -21.56
C ALA A 124 29.39 12.84 -21.58
N LYS A 125 30.05 12.97 -20.43
CA LYS A 125 31.48 12.69 -20.21
C LYS A 125 31.67 12.06 -18.83
N PRO A 126 32.84 11.43 -18.57
CA PRO A 126 33.18 10.98 -17.24
C PRO A 126 32.99 12.08 -16.20
N LEU A 127 32.30 11.73 -15.13
CA LEU A 127 32.02 12.61 -14.01
C LEU A 127 33.33 13.02 -13.32
N PRO A 128 33.41 14.25 -12.80
CA PRO A 128 34.55 14.68 -11.98
C PRO A 128 34.70 13.80 -10.74
N SER A 129 35.85 13.90 -10.08
CA SER A 129 36.07 13.25 -8.78
C SER A 129 35.02 13.68 -7.77
N SER A 130 34.59 12.74 -6.93
CA SER A 130 33.65 12.99 -5.84
C SER A 130 34.19 14.11 -4.92
N PRO A 131 33.31 14.98 -4.41
CA PRO A 131 33.75 16.11 -3.61
C PRO A 131 34.31 15.66 -2.27
N THR A 132 35.31 16.37 -1.77
CA THR A 132 35.94 16.05 -0.47
C THR A 132 35.26 16.81 0.66
N GLY A 133 35.13 16.18 1.83
CA GLY A 133 34.56 16.80 3.02
C GLY A 133 33.27 16.11 3.50
N THR A 134 32.52 16.83 4.33
CA THR A 134 31.29 16.33 4.97
C THR A 134 30.21 17.39 4.91
N GLU A 135 28.99 17.03 5.31
CA GLU A 135 27.92 18.01 5.53
C GLU A 135 28.32 19.10 6.53
N SER A 136 29.08 18.74 7.58
CA SER A 136 29.49 19.70 8.63
C SER A 136 30.64 20.62 8.18
N THR A 137 31.57 20.11 7.39
CA THR A 137 32.74 20.86 6.90
C THR A 137 32.51 21.53 5.54
N ARG A 138 31.35 21.27 4.93
CA ARG A 138 30.98 21.58 3.54
C ARG A 138 31.85 20.81 2.52
N PHE A 139 31.19 20.25 1.52
CA PHE A 139 31.83 19.59 0.40
C PHE A 139 32.58 20.59 -0.51
N VAL A 140 33.80 20.24 -0.92
CA VAL A 140 34.66 21.00 -1.86
C VAL A 140 34.74 20.24 -3.18
N GLY A 141 34.59 20.96 -4.30
CA GLY A 141 34.53 20.39 -5.65
C GLY A 141 33.13 20.43 -6.24
N TYR A 142 32.85 19.52 -7.17
CA TYR A 142 31.51 19.39 -7.77
C TYR A 142 30.57 18.66 -6.82
N VAL A 143 29.54 19.36 -6.36
CA VAL A 143 28.47 18.79 -5.54
C VAL A 143 27.26 18.60 -6.43
N LEU A 144 26.86 17.33 -6.57
CA LEU A 144 25.70 16.91 -7.35
C LEU A 144 24.61 16.45 -6.38
N THR A 145 23.48 17.14 -6.43
CA THR A 145 22.30 16.80 -5.63
C THR A 145 21.19 16.35 -6.56
N TYR A 146 20.71 15.14 -6.35
CA TYR A 146 19.63 14.55 -7.14
C TYR A 146 18.35 14.60 -6.32
N SER A 147 17.27 15.11 -6.88
CA SER A 147 15.94 15.06 -6.29
C SER A 147 15.08 14.12 -7.12
N VAL A 148 14.44 13.15 -6.48
CA VAL A 148 13.52 12.21 -7.14
C VAL A 148 12.10 12.49 -6.68
N ALA A 149 11.22 12.72 -7.65
CA ALA A 149 9.81 12.95 -7.42
C ALA A 149 8.98 11.87 -8.12
N ASN A 150 7.82 11.59 -7.55
CA ASN A 150 6.79 10.77 -8.15
C ASN A 150 5.51 11.61 -8.28
N ASN A 151 4.96 11.72 -9.49
CA ASN A 151 3.77 12.54 -9.76
C ASN A 151 3.92 14.00 -9.24
N GLY A 152 5.13 14.58 -9.38
CA GLY A 152 5.45 15.94 -8.91
C GLY A 152 5.70 16.08 -7.41
N LYS A 153 5.50 15.03 -6.60
CA LYS A 153 5.84 15.03 -5.17
C LYS A 153 7.22 14.45 -4.96
N LYS A 154 8.15 15.26 -4.46
CA LYS A 154 9.50 14.81 -4.07
C LYS A 154 9.39 13.78 -2.93
N PHE A 155 10.11 12.67 -3.05
CA PHE A 155 10.17 11.63 -2.02
C PHE A 155 11.59 11.24 -1.59
N ALA A 156 12.60 11.52 -2.41
CA ALA A 156 13.99 11.26 -2.09
C ALA A 156 14.91 12.39 -2.57
N GLU A 157 15.94 12.68 -1.79
CA GLU A 157 17.09 13.50 -2.17
C GLU A 157 18.36 12.67 -2.02
N LEU A 158 19.28 12.80 -2.97
CA LEU A 158 20.55 12.10 -2.98
C LEU A 158 21.68 13.11 -3.09
N GLY A 159 22.67 13.01 -2.24
CA GLY A 159 23.85 13.88 -2.22
C GLY A 159 25.13 13.08 -2.02
N PRO A 160 26.31 13.72 -2.14
CA PRO A 160 27.58 13.03 -1.90
C PRO A 160 27.65 12.47 -0.47
N ASP A 161 28.13 11.23 -0.34
CA ASP A 161 28.50 10.68 0.96
C ASP A 161 29.99 10.91 1.24
N GLN A 162 30.35 11.06 2.52
CA GLN A 162 31.68 11.43 2.94
C GLN A 162 32.72 10.44 2.42
N ASP A 163 33.70 10.95 1.67
CA ASP A 163 34.89 10.21 1.22
C ASP A 163 34.57 8.91 0.44
N THR A 164 33.42 8.87 -0.25
CA THR A 164 33.02 7.74 -1.10
C THR A 164 32.48 8.20 -2.47
N ASP A 165 32.32 7.25 -3.39
CA ASP A 165 31.58 7.42 -4.65
C ASP A 165 30.08 7.07 -4.53
N ASP A 166 29.64 6.77 -3.30
CA ASP A 166 28.25 6.49 -2.99
C ASP A 166 27.51 7.80 -2.69
N LEU A 167 26.20 7.77 -2.88
CA LEU A 167 25.31 8.89 -2.61
C LEU A 167 24.47 8.57 -1.37
N ALA A 168 24.48 9.49 -0.41
CA ALA A 168 23.60 9.44 0.75
C ALA A 168 22.16 9.71 0.30
N ILE A 169 21.22 8.86 0.73
CA ILE A 169 19.79 8.99 0.40
C ILE A 169 19.06 9.55 1.61
N THR A 170 18.28 10.60 1.40
CA THR A 170 17.42 11.23 2.41
C THR A 170 15.97 11.17 1.95
N SER A 171 15.07 10.69 2.80
CA SER A 171 13.63 10.72 2.52
C SER A 171 13.08 12.12 2.80
N THR A 172 12.38 12.69 1.82
CA THR A 172 11.66 13.96 2.01
C THR A 172 10.28 13.76 2.61
N GLN A 173 9.89 12.52 2.90
CA GLN A 173 8.62 12.16 3.53
C GLN A 173 8.77 11.82 5.02
N ALA A 174 9.99 11.86 5.57
CA ALA A 174 10.23 11.59 6.97
C ALA A 174 9.46 12.56 7.88
N ALA A 175 8.92 12.04 8.98
CA ALA A 175 8.24 12.86 9.97
C ALA A 175 9.20 13.90 10.58
N PRO A 176 8.72 15.10 10.94
CA PRO A 176 9.56 16.10 11.60
C PRO A 176 10.24 15.53 12.86
N GLY A 177 11.57 15.61 12.94
CA GLY A 177 12.37 15.10 14.05
C GLY A 177 12.72 13.61 13.96
N ALA A 178 12.24 12.88 12.95
CA ALA A 178 12.75 11.55 12.63
C ALA A 178 14.05 11.66 11.81
N ASP A 179 14.90 10.64 11.89
CA ASP A 179 16.05 10.53 11.01
C ASP A 179 15.57 10.28 9.57
N ALA A 180 15.78 11.28 8.72
CA ALA A 180 15.42 11.23 7.32
C ALA A 180 16.46 10.47 6.47
N ARG A 181 17.67 10.24 7.00
CA ARG A 181 18.74 9.56 6.28
C ARG A 181 18.44 8.07 6.19
N ILE A 182 18.42 7.55 4.97
CA ILE A 182 18.12 6.17 4.69
C ILE A 182 19.43 5.38 4.69
N ARG A 183 19.52 4.39 5.58
CA ARG A 183 20.63 3.43 5.58
C ARG A 183 20.61 2.61 4.29
N PRO A 184 21.71 2.57 3.50
CA PRO A 184 21.76 1.79 2.26
C PRO A 184 21.57 0.30 2.49
N ASP A 185 20.88 -0.35 1.56
CA ASP A 185 20.71 -1.80 1.48
C ASP A 185 20.73 -2.27 0.02
N ARG A 186 20.33 -3.53 -0.23
CA ARG A 186 20.31 -4.13 -1.58
C ARG A 186 19.36 -3.42 -2.55
N ASP A 187 18.26 -2.88 -2.04
CA ASP A 187 17.11 -2.37 -2.80
C ASP A 187 16.99 -0.85 -2.73
N THR A 188 17.67 -0.22 -1.77
CA THR A 188 17.79 1.23 -1.61
C THR A 188 19.25 1.62 -1.46
N ASN A 189 19.89 2.00 -2.56
CA ASN A 189 21.27 2.49 -2.60
C ASN A 189 21.51 3.33 -3.84
N ALA A 190 22.51 4.19 -3.81
CA ALA A 190 22.88 4.99 -4.96
C ALA A 190 24.38 5.16 -5.01
N ARG A 191 24.95 4.93 -6.19
CA ARG A 191 26.41 4.95 -6.37
C ARG A 191 26.84 5.16 -7.80
N ARG A 192 28.06 5.65 -7.97
CA ARG A 192 28.76 5.61 -9.25
C ARG A 192 29.14 4.17 -9.59
N VAL A 193 28.66 3.66 -10.72
CA VAL A 193 28.93 2.29 -11.20
C VAL A 193 29.89 2.25 -12.39
N ALA A 194 30.03 3.36 -13.09
CA ALA A 194 31.00 3.59 -14.16
C ALA A 194 31.45 5.06 -14.15
N PRO A 195 32.54 5.43 -14.83
CA PRO A 195 33.06 6.81 -14.81
C PRO A 195 32.02 7.87 -15.19
N ASP A 196 31.06 7.54 -16.05
CA ASP A 196 29.99 8.38 -16.59
C ASP A 196 28.59 7.89 -16.19
N THR A 197 28.47 6.92 -15.27
CA THR A 197 27.18 6.33 -14.90
C THR A 197 26.97 6.28 -13.39
N VAL A 198 25.82 6.80 -12.95
CA VAL A 198 25.32 6.66 -11.59
C VAL A 198 24.08 5.77 -11.60
N GLN A 199 24.07 4.76 -10.75
CA GLN A 199 22.91 3.91 -10.54
C GLN A 199 22.24 4.27 -9.22
N VAL A 200 20.93 4.40 -9.26
CA VAL A 200 20.08 4.70 -8.10
C VAL A 200 19.00 3.62 -8.03
N LEU A 201 18.94 2.91 -6.91
CA LEU A 201 17.92 1.95 -6.53
C LEU A 201 17.14 2.54 -5.34
N LEU A 202 15.82 2.59 -5.45
CA LEU A 202 14.95 3.17 -4.44
C LEU A 202 13.79 2.20 -4.16
N ASP A 203 13.73 1.66 -2.95
CA ASP A 203 12.52 0.99 -2.47
C ASP A 203 11.46 2.05 -2.17
N LEU A 204 10.45 2.11 -3.05
CA LEU A 204 9.38 3.09 -2.99
C LEU A 204 8.59 2.97 -1.70
N THR A 205 8.44 1.75 -1.17
CA THR A 205 7.66 1.54 0.06
C THR A 205 8.34 2.15 1.28
N ARG A 206 9.66 1.98 1.36
CA ARG A 206 10.50 2.58 2.39
C ARG A 206 10.53 4.12 2.32
N LEU A 207 10.20 4.68 1.16
CA LEU A 207 10.17 6.12 0.91
C LEU A 207 8.75 6.71 0.91
N GLY A 208 7.75 5.95 1.34
CA GLY A 208 6.36 6.40 1.46
C GLY A 208 5.67 6.62 0.11
N VAL A 209 6.07 5.86 -0.91
CA VAL A 209 5.47 5.84 -2.24
C VAL A 209 4.82 4.47 -2.41
N ASP A 210 3.63 4.33 -1.86
CA ASP A 210 2.85 3.09 -1.86
C ASP A 210 1.52 3.28 -2.61
N ASN A 211 1.04 2.21 -3.24
CA ASN A 211 -0.33 2.14 -3.76
C ASN A 211 -0.69 3.26 -4.77
N GLN A 212 0.28 3.71 -5.57
CA GLN A 212 0.09 4.79 -6.54
C GLN A 212 0.91 4.56 -7.81
N ALA A 213 0.41 5.10 -8.93
CA ALA A 213 1.13 5.02 -10.20
C ALA A 213 2.52 5.68 -10.14
N VAL A 214 3.51 5.04 -10.75
CA VAL A 214 4.91 5.48 -10.74
C VAL A 214 5.23 6.27 -12.01
N ARG A 215 5.40 7.58 -11.85
CA ARG A 215 5.85 8.54 -12.87
C ARG A 215 7.04 9.32 -12.31
N PRO A 216 8.25 8.79 -12.49
CA PRO A 216 9.43 9.37 -11.88
C PRO A 216 9.86 10.63 -12.63
N GLU A 217 10.26 11.63 -11.86
CA GLU A 217 10.96 12.82 -12.34
C GLU A 217 12.27 12.92 -11.54
N LEU A 218 13.38 13.14 -12.25
CA LEU A 218 14.69 13.31 -11.65
C LEU A 218 15.18 14.73 -11.93
N THR A 219 15.51 15.46 -10.88
CA THR A 219 16.15 16.78 -10.99
C THR A 219 17.58 16.69 -10.49
N LEU A 220 18.54 17.12 -11.30
CA LEU A 220 19.94 17.24 -10.93
C LEU A 220 20.30 18.71 -10.74
N ASP A 221 20.59 19.07 -9.50
CA ASP A 221 21.20 20.34 -9.12
C ASP A 221 22.71 20.16 -9.01
N ALA A 222 23.46 21.05 -9.65
CA ALA A 222 24.91 21.00 -9.64
C ALA A 222 25.49 22.33 -9.20
N GLN A 223 26.51 22.25 -8.34
CA GLN A 223 27.29 23.41 -7.94
C GLN A 223 28.77 23.07 -7.79
N PHE A 224 29.63 24.06 -7.97
CA PHE A 224 31.06 23.95 -7.73
C PHE A 224 31.44 24.81 -6.53
N ASN A 225 31.97 24.16 -5.50
CA ASN A 225 32.37 24.80 -4.24
C ASN A 225 33.89 24.91 -4.18
N THR A 226 34.40 26.13 -3.99
CA THR A 226 35.82 26.35 -3.67
C THR A 226 36.06 26.34 -2.16
N PRO A 227 37.31 26.08 -1.70
CA PRO A 227 37.68 26.23 -0.30
C PRO A 227 37.42 27.65 0.24
N SER A 228 37.50 28.65 -0.62
CA SER A 228 37.33 30.07 -0.32
C SER A 228 35.87 30.55 -0.36
N THR A 229 34.89 29.66 -0.16
CA THR A 229 33.42 29.92 -0.11
C THR A 229 32.72 30.36 -1.40
N THR A 230 33.44 30.51 -2.52
CA THR A 230 32.78 30.80 -3.80
C THR A 230 32.02 29.56 -4.28
N THR A 231 30.71 29.71 -4.47
CA THR A 231 29.84 28.67 -5.00
C THR A 231 29.31 29.11 -6.35
N VAL A 232 29.64 28.35 -7.40
CA VAL A 232 29.02 28.52 -8.72
C VAL A 232 27.88 27.53 -8.83
N ARG A 233 26.65 28.00 -9.02
CA ARG A 233 25.48 27.15 -9.29
C ARG A 233 25.25 27.08 -10.79
N PHE A 234 25.03 25.87 -11.30
CA PHE A 234 24.65 25.64 -12.69
C PHE A 234 23.14 25.52 -12.82
N ALA A 235 22.64 25.68 -14.03
CA ALA A 235 21.25 25.42 -14.36
C ALA A 235 20.88 23.97 -14.00
N ALA A 236 19.76 23.81 -13.29
CA ALA A 236 19.24 22.49 -12.93
C ALA A 236 18.87 21.70 -14.19
N GLN A 237 19.04 20.38 -14.14
CA GLN A 237 18.67 19.48 -15.22
C GLN A 237 17.47 18.64 -14.78
N VAL A 238 16.31 18.86 -15.40
CA VAL A 238 15.07 18.15 -15.07
C VAL A 238 14.83 17.07 -16.12
N CYS A 239 14.78 15.82 -15.67
CA CYS A 239 14.57 14.64 -16.48
C CYS A 239 13.18 14.06 -16.23
N SER A 240 12.34 14.08 -17.25
CA SER A 240 10.99 13.52 -17.24
C SER A 240 10.71 12.73 -18.52
N ASN A 241 9.63 11.96 -18.54
CA ASN A 241 9.07 11.41 -19.78
C ASN A 241 8.55 12.54 -20.68
#